data_AF-A0A1D7XPU6-F1
#
_entry.id   AF-A0A1D7XPU6-F1
#
_cell.length_a   1.000
_cell.length_b   1.000
_cell.length_c   1.000
_cell.angle_alpha   90.00
_cell.angle_beta   90.00
_cell.angle_gamma   90.00
#
_symmetry.space_group_name_H-M   'P 1'
#
loop_
_entity.id
_entity.type
_entity.pdbx_description
1 polymer ?
#
loop_
_entity_poly.entity_id
_entity_poly.type
_entity_poly.pdbx_seq_one_letter_code
_entity_poly.pdbx_strand_id
1 'polypeptide(L)'
;MVKKGTDVKWRELVEKFSSYEGTLDSFCKENSISRSQFYYYRKKFEKENNTTFQAIALENNNTNILTVTNNIKSATEIKIEIGKAKIFIPANEIALLSNILREFSKTCLI
;
A
#
# COMPACT_ATOMS: atom_id res chain seq x y z
N MET A 1 13.14 13.42 18.55
CA MET A 1 11.75 12.88 18.55
C MET A 1 10.79 14.01 18.16
N VAL A 2 10.49 14.21 16.86
CA VAL A 2 9.34 14.99 16.30
C VAL A 2 9.22 14.61 14.80
N LYS A 3 8.95 13.33 14.47
CA LYS A 3 8.89 12.89 13.04
C LYS A 3 7.48 12.52 12.57
N LYS A 4 6.60 12.08 13.47
CA LYS A 4 5.30 11.50 13.09
C LYS A 4 4.28 12.55 12.64
N GLY A 5 4.19 13.69 13.35
CA GLY A 5 3.23 14.76 13.01
C GLY A 5 3.59 15.57 11.76
N THR A 6 4.88 15.67 11.45
CA THR A 6 5.39 16.29 10.21
C THR A 6 5.15 15.41 9.00
N ASP A 7 5.39 14.09 9.12
CA ASP A 7 5.17 13.16 8.01
C ASP A 7 3.70 13.04 7.58
N VAL A 8 2.73 13.13 8.52
CA VAL A 8 1.29 13.14 8.20
C VAL A 8 0.92 14.35 7.34
N LYS A 9 1.35 15.55 7.75
CA LYS A 9 1.09 16.79 6.98
C LYS A 9 1.70 16.72 5.57
N TRP A 10 2.90 16.16 5.44
CA TRP A 10 3.53 16.00 4.12
C TRP A 10 2.82 14.99 3.24
N ARG A 11 2.24 13.93 3.82
CA ARG A 11 1.48 12.93 3.07
C ARG A 11 0.20 13.52 2.49
N GLU A 12 -0.57 14.23 3.32
CA GLU A 12 -1.78 14.95 2.88
C GLU A 12 -1.44 15.95 1.74
N LEU A 13 -0.32 16.65 1.87
CA LEU A 13 0.11 17.64 0.89
C LEU A 13 0.53 16.97 -0.44
N VAL A 14 1.26 15.85 -0.39
CA VAL A 14 1.62 15.08 -1.60
C VAL A 14 0.37 14.47 -2.27
N GLU A 15 -0.58 13.95 -1.51
CA GLU A 15 -1.84 13.39 -2.04
C GLU A 15 -2.73 14.47 -2.65
N LYS A 16 -2.81 15.65 -2.02
CA LYS A 16 -3.57 16.80 -2.53
C LYS A 16 -3.08 17.23 -3.92
N PHE A 17 -1.80 17.07 -4.24
CA PHE A 17 -1.27 17.39 -5.56
C PHE A 17 -1.86 16.49 -6.68
N SER A 18 -2.23 15.25 -6.38
CA SER A 18 -2.81 14.33 -7.38
C SER A 18 -4.15 14.79 -7.95
N SER A 19 -4.87 15.64 -7.21
CA SER A 19 -6.15 16.22 -7.63
C SER A 19 -6.07 17.72 -7.91
N TYR A 20 -4.87 18.29 -7.96
CA TYR A 20 -4.67 19.72 -8.16
C TYR A 20 -4.69 20.07 -9.65
N GLU A 21 -5.60 20.97 -10.04
CA GLU A 21 -5.65 21.53 -11.38
C GLU A 21 -4.63 22.65 -11.53
N GLY A 22 -3.46 22.33 -12.08
CA GLY A 22 -2.41 23.32 -12.31
C GLY A 22 -1.02 22.72 -12.45
N THR A 23 -0.01 23.55 -12.23
CA THR A 23 1.39 23.16 -12.30
C THR A 23 1.96 22.88 -10.91
N LEU A 24 3.06 22.11 -10.85
CA LEU A 24 3.79 21.94 -9.60
C LEU A 24 4.26 23.29 -9.01
N ASP A 25 4.53 24.29 -9.85
CA ASP A 25 4.94 25.62 -9.40
C ASP A 25 3.84 26.38 -8.67
N SER A 26 2.65 26.41 -9.28
CA SER A 26 1.47 27.05 -8.67
C SER A 26 1.12 26.36 -7.36
N PHE A 27 1.13 25.03 -7.34
CA PHE A 27 0.90 24.25 -6.12
C PHE A 27 1.94 24.54 -5.02
N CYS A 28 3.23 24.54 -5.36
CA CYS A 28 4.30 24.83 -4.40
C CYS A 28 4.17 26.25 -3.82
N LYS A 29 3.83 27.22 -4.67
CA LYS A 29 3.62 28.62 -4.27
C LYS A 29 2.43 28.78 -3.34
N GLU A 30 1.29 28.17 -3.65
CA GLU A 30 0.07 28.20 -2.82
C GLU A 30 0.28 27.56 -1.45
N ASN A 31 1.02 26.46 -1.40
CA ASN A 31 1.25 25.72 -0.15
C ASN A 31 2.53 26.15 0.58
N SER A 32 3.22 27.21 0.11
CA SER A 32 4.44 27.75 0.72
C SER A 32 5.54 26.70 0.93
N ILE A 33 5.76 25.86 -0.08
CA ILE A 33 6.80 24.83 -0.07
C ILE A 33 7.75 24.99 -1.26
N SER A 34 8.96 24.49 -1.12
CA SER A 34 9.90 24.40 -2.24
C SER A 34 9.68 23.12 -3.06
N ARG A 35 10.03 23.18 -4.35
CA ARG A 35 10.09 21.99 -5.22
C ARG A 35 10.92 20.87 -4.63
N SER A 36 12.10 21.20 -4.08
CA SER A 36 13.01 20.20 -3.51
C SER A 36 12.38 19.47 -2.33
N GLN A 37 11.65 20.17 -1.46
CA GLN A 37 10.90 19.53 -0.38
C GLN A 37 9.80 18.62 -0.92
N PHE A 38 9.01 19.10 -1.89
CA PHE A 38 7.97 18.29 -2.51
C PHE A 38 8.52 16.98 -3.10
N TYR A 39 9.57 17.08 -3.93
CA TYR A 39 10.21 15.91 -4.54
C TYR A 39 10.80 14.96 -3.50
N TYR A 40 11.41 15.49 -2.44
CA TYR A 40 11.95 14.67 -1.35
C TYR A 40 10.85 13.82 -0.70
N TYR A 41 9.74 14.44 -0.29
CA TYR A 41 8.66 13.74 0.39
C TYR A 41 7.90 12.80 -0.54
N ARG A 42 7.65 13.20 -1.79
CA ARG A 42 7.07 12.32 -2.81
C ARG A 42 7.89 11.05 -2.99
N LYS A 43 9.21 11.19 -3.19
CA LYS A 43 10.12 10.05 -3.34
C LYS A 43 10.24 9.21 -2.06
N LYS A 44 10.21 9.86 -0.89
CA LYS A 44 10.20 9.18 0.41
C LYS A 44 8.99 8.26 0.55
N PHE A 45 7.80 8.75 0.20
CA PHE A 45 6.55 7.97 0.31
C PHE A 45 6.39 6.92 -0.80
N GLU A 46 6.89 7.18 -2.01
CA GLU A 46 6.96 6.15 -3.06
C GLU A 46 7.79 4.93 -2.60
N LYS A 47 8.92 5.16 -1.92
CA LYS A 47 9.76 4.07 -1.36
C LYS A 47 9.11 3.33 -0.19
N GLU A 48 8.22 3.97 0.55
CA GLU A 48 7.43 3.31 1.61
C GLU A 48 6.35 2.41 1.02
N ASN A 49 5.81 2.76 -0.16
CA ASN A 49 4.77 2.03 -0.88
C ASN A 49 5.36 1.01 -1.87
N ASN A 50 6.45 0.32 -1.50
CA ASN A 50 6.97 -0.82 -2.26
C ASN A 50 5.99 -2.00 -2.13
N THR A 51 4.86 -1.88 -2.82
CA THR A 51 3.88 -2.96 -2.99
C THR A 51 4.59 -4.04 -3.77
N THR A 52 5.01 -5.09 -3.06
CA THR A 52 5.67 -6.24 -3.68
C THR A 52 4.57 -7.15 -4.20
N PHE A 53 4.39 -7.19 -5.50
CA PHE A 53 3.51 -8.17 -6.13
C PHE A 53 4.18 -9.54 -6.02
N GLN A 54 3.62 -10.41 -5.18
CA GLN A 54 4.05 -11.80 -5.08
C GLN A 54 3.10 -12.65 -5.92
N ALA A 55 3.66 -13.38 -6.89
CA ALA A 55 2.89 -14.38 -7.61
C ALA A 55 2.52 -15.51 -6.65
N ILE A 56 1.23 -15.86 -6.60
CA ILE A 56 0.73 -17.00 -5.83
C ILE A 56 0.25 -18.04 -6.84
N ALA A 57 0.84 -19.24 -6.80
CA ALA A 57 0.33 -20.39 -7.54
C ALA A 57 -0.89 -20.95 -6.78
N LEU A 58 -2.03 -21.05 -7.45
CA LEU A 58 -3.26 -21.62 -6.89
C LEU A 58 -3.29 -23.15 -6.98
N GLU A 59 -2.48 -23.74 -7.85
CA GLU A 59 -2.37 -25.19 -7.99
C GLU A 59 -1.35 -25.78 -7.03
N ASN A 60 -1.72 -26.90 -6.39
CA ASN A 60 -0.97 -27.64 -5.38
C ASN A 60 0.21 -28.44 -5.97
N ASN A 61 0.89 -27.89 -6.97
CA ASN A 61 2.14 -28.46 -7.46
C ASN A 61 3.23 -27.87 -6.55
N ASN A 62 3.66 -28.67 -5.56
CA ASN A 62 4.63 -28.38 -4.49
C ASN A 62 6.01 -27.84 -4.93
N THR A 63 6.17 -27.34 -6.16
CA THR A 63 7.46 -27.04 -6.78
C THR A 63 7.91 -25.60 -6.64
N ASN A 64 7.09 -24.67 -6.14
CA ASN A 64 7.50 -23.26 -5.96
C ASN A 64 7.10 -22.72 -4.58
N ILE A 65 7.69 -23.29 -3.52
CA ILE A 65 7.70 -22.65 -2.20
C ILE A 65 8.65 -21.46 -2.30
N LEU A 66 8.11 -20.27 -2.58
CA LEU A 66 8.88 -19.03 -2.52
C LEU A 66 9.35 -18.82 -1.08
N THR A 67 10.66 -18.82 -0.87
CA THR A 67 11.26 -18.47 0.41
C THR A 67 11.00 -17.00 0.69
N VAL A 68 10.02 -16.74 1.55
CA VAL A 68 9.74 -15.39 2.07
C VAL A 68 11.02 -14.89 2.76
N THR A 69 11.67 -13.91 2.15
CA THR A 69 12.83 -13.26 2.74
C THR A 69 12.33 -12.39 3.89
N ASN A 70 12.63 -12.81 5.12
CA ASN A 70 12.14 -12.28 6.40
C ASN A 70 12.61 -10.85 6.72
N ASN A 71 12.31 -9.87 5.87
CA ASN A 71 12.47 -8.45 6.19
C ASN A 71 11.13 -7.73 6.27
N ILE A 72 10.08 -8.44 6.69
CA ILE A 72 8.74 -7.88 6.84
C ILE A 72 8.60 -7.45 8.29
N LYS A 73 8.50 -6.13 8.53
CA LYS A 73 7.89 -5.60 9.75
C LYS A 73 6.54 -6.32 9.91
N SER A 74 6.30 -6.93 11.06
CA SER A 74 5.04 -7.62 11.37
C SER A 74 3.85 -6.74 10.95
N ALA A 75 3.15 -7.12 9.89
CA ALA A 75 1.93 -6.46 9.49
C ALA A 75 0.87 -6.77 10.55
N THR A 76 0.16 -5.75 11.02
CA THR A 76 -0.95 -5.93 11.99
C THR A 76 -2.26 -6.26 11.30
N GLU A 77 -2.38 -5.94 10.00
CA GLU A 77 -3.57 -6.14 9.19
C GLU A 77 -3.21 -6.56 7.75
N ILE A 78 -4.14 -7.25 7.11
CA ILE A 78 -4.17 -7.63 5.71
C ILE A 78 -5.34 -6.89 5.07
N LYS A 79 -5.09 -6.18 3.97
CA LYS A 79 -6.11 -5.44 3.23
C LYS A 79 -6.28 -6.06 1.85
N ILE A 80 -7.51 -6.45 1.52
CA ILE A 80 -7.89 -6.99 0.21
C ILE A 80 -8.81 -5.97 -0.46
N GLU A 81 -8.42 -5.46 -1.63
CA GLU A 81 -9.22 -4.51 -2.41
C GLU A 81 -9.66 -5.16 -3.72
N ILE A 82 -10.97 -5.20 -3.98
CA ILE A 82 -11.58 -5.75 -5.21
C ILE A 82 -12.54 -4.70 -5.75
N GLY A 83 -12.13 -3.95 -6.78
CA GLY A 83 -12.90 -2.83 -7.30
C GLY A 83 -13.17 -1.78 -6.21
N LYS A 84 -14.44 -1.58 -5.85
CA LYS A 84 -14.85 -0.66 -4.76
C LYS A 84 -14.88 -1.34 -3.38
N ALA A 85 -14.83 -2.67 -3.32
CA ALA A 85 -14.87 -3.41 -2.07
C ALA A 85 -13.49 -3.36 -1.39
N LYS A 86 -13.49 -3.05 -0.09
CA LYS A 86 -12.30 -3.01 0.77
C LYS A 86 -12.55 -3.92 1.97
N ILE A 87 -11.76 -4.98 2.10
CA ILE A 87 -11.83 -5.96 3.19
C ILE A 87 -10.57 -5.80 4.04
N PHE A 88 -10.77 -5.67 5.36
CA PHE A 88 -9.69 -5.55 6.33
C PHE A 88 -9.71 -6.78 7.23
N ILE A 89 -8.60 -7.50 7.30
CA ILE A 89 -8.43 -8.75 8.05
C ILE A 89 -7.27 -8.56 9.04
N PRO A 90 -7.49 -8.65 10.35
CA PRO A 90 -6.40 -8.65 11.32
C PRO A 90 -5.41 -9.79 11.04
N ALA A 91 -4.10 -9.53 11.12
CA ALA A 91 -3.08 -10.52 10.74
C ALA A 91 -3.05 -11.76 11.66
N ASN A 92 -3.67 -11.69 12.84
CA ASN A 92 -3.87 -12.79 13.76
C ASN A 92 -5.03 -13.73 13.37
N GLU A 93 -5.89 -13.35 12.42
CA GLU A 93 -7.08 -14.12 12.02
C GLU A 93 -6.84 -14.95 10.75
N ILE A 94 -5.86 -15.85 10.81
CA ILE A 94 -5.47 -16.73 9.69
C ILE A 94 -6.66 -17.56 9.18
N ALA A 95 -7.52 -18.05 10.08
CA ALA A 95 -8.70 -18.84 9.73
C ALA A 95 -9.71 -18.05 8.87
N LEU A 96 -9.88 -16.75 9.15
CA LEU A 96 -10.74 -15.87 8.37
C LEU A 96 -10.19 -15.68 6.96
N LEU A 97 -8.87 -15.45 6.84
CA LEU A 97 -8.19 -15.36 5.55
C LEU A 97 -8.37 -16.65 4.72
N SER A 98 -8.14 -17.82 5.31
CA SER A 98 -8.31 -19.11 4.62
C SER A 98 -9.74 -19.32 4.14
N ASN A 99 -10.73 -18.96 4.94
CA ASN A 99 -12.14 -19.06 4.56
C ASN A 99 -12.48 -18.14 3.38
N ILE A 100 -12.01 -16.88 3.40
CA ILE A 100 -12.24 -15.92 2.32
C ILE A 100 -11.61 -16.41 1.01
N LEU A 101 -10.36 -16.88 1.05
CA LEU A 101 -9.69 -17.42 -0.14
C LEU A 101 -10.41 -18.64 -0.71
N ARG A 102 -10.93 -19.52 0.16
CA ARG A 102 -11.74 -20.68 -0.26
C ARG A 102 -13.06 -20.27 -0.91
N GLU A 103 -13.74 -19.25 -0.40
CA GLU A 103 -14.97 -18.76 -1.02
C GLU A 103 -14.70 -18.07 -2.36
N PHE A 104 -13.59 -17.32 -2.48
CA PHE A 104 -13.15 -16.78 -3.76
C PHE A 104 -12.84 -17.89 -4.78
N SER A 105 -12.14 -18.94 -4.39
CA SER A 105 -11.83 -20.05 -5.31
C SER A 105 -13.06 -20.80 -5.79
N LYS A 106 -14.14 -20.84 -5.00
CA LYS A 106 -15.42 -21.44 -5.42
C LYS A 106 -16.21 -20.56 -6.37
N THR A 107 -16.14 -19.24 -6.18
CA THR A 107 -16.97 -18.27 -6.90
C THR A 107 -16.33 -17.85 -8.24
N CYS A 108 -15.01 -17.81 -8.29
CA CYS A 108 -14.25 -17.60 -9.52
C CYS A 108 -14.07 -18.94 -10.24
N LEU A 109 -14.93 -19.23 -11.22
CA LEU A 109 -14.66 -20.25 -12.24
C LEU A 109 -13.45 -19.76 -13.06
N ILE A 110 -12.28 -20.34 -12.79
CA ILE A 110 -11.12 -20.27 -13.69
C ILE A 110 -11.31 -21.31 -14.78
#